data_AF-A0A1H4ZK14-F1
#
_entry.id   AF-A0A1H4ZK14-F1
#
_cell.length_a   1.000
_cell.length_b   1.000
_cell.length_c   1.000
_cell.angle_alpha   90.00
_cell.angle_beta   90.00
_cell.angle_gamma   90.00
#
_symmetry.space_group_name_H-M   'P 1'
#
loop_
_entity.id
_entity.type
_entity.pdbx_description
1 polymer ?
#
loop_
_entity_poly.entity_id
_entity_poly.type
_entity_poly.pdbx_seq_one_letter_code
_entity_poly.pdbx_strand_id
1 'polypeptide(L)' 'MSSKRIGIGARPLTDPNAEAWIRQGAAVDSGKAERYSARLTLDVTPALRTRIKLAAFNRGVTMTEMLREVLERQFPEATA' A
#
# COMPACT_ATOMS: atom_id res chain seq x y z
N MET A 1 39.72 5.51 -38.08
CA MET A 1 38.34 6.00 -37.91
C MET A 1 38.07 6.11 -36.41
N SER A 2 38.04 7.33 -35.86
CA SER A 2 37.91 7.55 -34.40
C SER A 2 36.44 7.53 -33.99
N SER A 3 36.06 6.60 -33.12
CA SER A 3 34.68 6.44 -32.64
C SER A 3 34.43 7.41 -31.48
N LYS A 4 33.58 8.42 -31.71
CA LYS A 4 33.25 9.47 -30.75
C LYS A 4 32.30 8.89 -29.68
N ARG A 5 32.81 8.69 -28.45
CA ARG A 5 31.97 8.27 -27.30
C ARG A 5 30.93 9.36 -27.00
N ILE A 6 29.66 9.01 -27.11
CA ILE A 6 28.54 9.86 -26.70
C ILE A 6 28.42 9.76 -25.17
N GLY A 7 28.70 10.84 -24.46
CA GLY A 7 28.46 10.90 -23.02
C GLY A 7 26.96 10.91 -22.73
N ILE A 8 26.45 9.91 -22.03
CA ILE A 8 25.11 9.97 -21.45
C ILE A 8 25.13 11.08 -20.40
N GLY A 9 24.14 11.99 -20.48
CA GLY A 9 24.14 13.32 -19.87
C GLY A 9 24.40 13.39 -18.36
N ALA A 10 24.48 14.63 -17.86
CA ALA A 10 24.80 14.92 -16.47
C ALA A 10 23.87 14.15 -15.49
N ARG A 11 24.47 13.58 -14.45
CA ARG A 11 23.75 12.92 -13.35
C ARG A 11 22.74 13.93 -12.78
N PRO A 12 21.44 13.61 -12.69
CA PRO A 12 20.46 14.52 -12.11
C PRO A 12 20.91 14.95 -10.71
N LEU A 13 20.82 16.25 -10.42
CA LEU A 13 21.13 16.78 -9.08
C LEU A 13 20.21 16.09 -8.07
N THR A 14 20.75 15.70 -6.92
CA THR A 14 20.02 15.00 -5.84
C THR A 14 18.68 15.68 -5.57
N ASP A 15 17.58 15.00 -5.90
CA ASP A 15 16.22 15.55 -5.77
C ASP A 15 15.83 15.57 -4.28
N PRO A 16 15.62 16.75 -3.67
CA PRO A 16 15.17 16.86 -2.28
C PRO A 16 13.82 16.18 -2.04
N ASN A 17 12.97 16.07 -3.07
CA ASN A 17 11.70 15.36 -2.98
C ASN A 17 11.88 13.85 -2.89
N ALA A 18 12.92 13.30 -3.53
CA ALA A 18 13.23 11.88 -3.42
C ALA A 18 13.67 11.51 -1.99
N GLU A 19 14.49 12.36 -1.37
CA GLU A 19 14.88 12.22 0.04
C GLU A 19 13.68 12.31 0.99
N ALA A 20 12.75 13.25 0.73
CA ALA A 20 11.51 13.37 1.49
C ALA A 20 10.62 12.13 1.35
N TRP A 21 10.51 11.55 0.14
CA TRP A 21 9.76 10.32 -0.11
C TRP A 21 10.36 9.12 0.63
N ILE A 22 11.69 8.98 0.63
CA ILE A 22 12.40 7.93 1.35
C ILE A 22 12.19 8.05 2.87
N ARG A 23 12.24 9.27 3.43
CA ARG A 23 12.06 9.50 4.87
C ARG A 23 10.61 9.34 5.33
N GLN A 24 9.63 9.68 4.49
CA GLN A 24 8.22 9.46 4.82
C GLN A 24 7.89 7.99 5.03
N GLY A 25 8.50 7.08 4.26
CA GLY A 25 8.33 5.63 4.47
C GLY A 25 8.88 5.12 5.81
N ALA A 26 9.89 5.79 6.37
CA ALA A 26 10.50 5.44 7.65
C ALA A 26 9.79 6.06 8.87
N ALA A 27 9.03 7.14 8.69
CA ALA A 27 8.41 7.91 9.77
C ALA A 27 6.98 7.45 10.14
N VAL A 28 6.47 6.38 9.52
CA VAL A 28 5.13 5.85 9.83
C VAL A 28 5.17 4.98 11.08
N ASP A 29 5.65 5.53 12.20
CA ASP A 29 5.56 4.94 13.53
C ASP A 29 4.27 5.44 14.23
N SER A 30 3.19 4.71 14.00
CA SER A 30 2.35 4.07 15.03
C SER A 30 2.14 4.77 16.39
N GLY A 31 1.88 6.08 16.43
CA GLY A 31 1.85 6.82 17.69
C GLY A 31 0.52 6.93 18.46
N LYS A 32 -0.65 6.93 17.82
CA LYS A 32 -1.91 7.27 18.56
C LYS A 32 -3.25 6.84 17.97
N ALA A 33 -3.35 6.62 16.66
CA ALA A 33 -4.59 6.15 16.03
C ALA A 33 -4.79 4.61 16.13
N GLU A 34 -3.80 3.90 16.69
CA GLU A 34 -3.64 2.45 16.59
C GLU A 34 -4.15 1.63 17.78
N ARG A 35 -4.60 2.25 18.89
CA ARG A 35 -4.88 1.51 20.14
C ARG A 35 -5.92 0.39 20.03
N TYR A 36 -6.75 0.41 18.98
CA TYR A 36 -7.77 -0.60 18.69
C TYR A 36 -7.71 -1.12 17.24
N SER A 37 -6.63 -0.91 16.48
CA SER A 37 -6.50 -1.45 15.13
C SER A 37 -5.16 -2.17 14.94
N ALA A 38 -5.19 -3.34 14.31
CA ALA A 38 -4.02 -4.16 14.00
C ALA A 38 -3.86 -4.30 12.48
N ARG A 39 -2.61 -4.36 12.00
CA ARG A 39 -2.30 -4.62 10.59
C ARG A 39 -2.46 -6.11 10.29
N LEU A 40 -3.32 -6.44 9.33
CA LEU A 40 -3.52 -7.79 8.82
C LEU A 40 -2.87 -7.94 7.43
N THR A 41 -1.87 -8.82 7.32
CA THR A 41 -1.27 -9.22 6.04
C THR A 41 -1.86 -10.55 5.60
N LEU A 42 -2.35 -10.62 4.36
CA LEU A 42 -2.99 -11.82 3.81
C LEU A 42 -2.33 -12.22 2.49
N ASP A 43 -1.85 -13.46 2.42
CA ASP A 43 -1.43 -14.06 1.17
C ASP A 43 -2.65 -14.57 0.42
N VAL A 44 -2.89 -14.02 -0.77
CA VAL A 44 -4.00 -14.41 -1.65
C VAL A 44 -3.48 -14.60 -3.07
N THR A 45 -4.15 -15.47 -3.84
CA THR A 45 -3.80 -15.62 -5.25
C THR A 45 -4.08 -14.31 -6.01
N PRO A 46 -3.31 -14.01 -7.09
CA PRO A 46 -3.56 -12.82 -7.91
C PRO A 46 -5.00 -12.78 -8.45
N ALA A 47 -5.55 -13.93 -8.83
CA ALA A 47 -6.92 -14.05 -9.31
C ALA A 47 -7.96 -13.70 -8.22
N LEU A 48 -7.74 -14.11 -6.97
CA LEU A 48 -8.63 -13.74 -5.86
C LEU A 48 -8.53 -12.23 -5.58
N ARG A 49 -7.32 -11.67 -5.53
CA ARG A 49 -7.13 -10.23 -5.35
C ARG A 49 -7.86 -9.40 -6.42
N THR A 50 -7.81 -9.82 -7.68
CA THR A 50 -8.53 -9.15 -8.77
C THR A 50 -10.04 -9.19 -8.56
N ARG A 51 -10.61 -10.36 -8.19
CA ARG A 51 -12.05 -10.48 -7.93
C ARG A 51 -12.50 -9.61 -6.76
N ILE A 52 -11.75 -9.57 -5.66
CA ILE A 52 -12.06 -8.72 -4.52
C ILE A 52 -12.01 -7.25 -4.93
N LYS A 53 -10.96 -6.83 -5.65
CA LYS A 53 -10.83 -5.45 -6.11
C LYS A 53 -11.98 -5.01 -7.01
N LEU A 54 -12.40 -5.87 -7.95
CA LEU A 54 -13.54 -5.62 -8.82
C LEU A 54 -14.85 -5.51 -8.02
N ALA A 55 -15.07 -6.41 -7.06
CA ALA A 55 -16.25 -6.34 -6.19
C ALA A 55 -16.27 -5.04 -5.36
N ALA A 56 -15.14 -4.64 -4.79
CA ALA A 56 -15.01 -3.40 -4.02
C ALA A 56 -15.28 -2.17 -4.89
N PHE A 57 -14.71 -2.14 -6.10
CA PHE A 57 -14.95 -1.09 -7.08
C PHE A 57 -16.44 -0.95 -7.44
N ASN A 58 -17.11 -2.06 -7.75
CA ASN A 58 -18.54 -2.05 -8.08
C ASN A 58 -19.42 -1.55 -6.92
N ARG A 59 -18.98 -1.71 -5.67
CA ARG A 59 -19.67 -1.21 -4.47
C ARG A 59 -19.26 0.21 -4.05
N GLY A 60 -18.27 0.81 -4.72
CA GLY A 60 -17.77 2.14 -4.37
C GLY A 60 -17.01 2.20 -3.02
N VAL A 61 -16.55 1.07 -2.50
CA VAL A 61 -15.81 0.98 -1.23
C VAL A 61 -14.37 0.52 -1.47
N THR A 62 -13.50 0.71 -0.47
CA THR A 62 -12.14 0.17 -0.56
C THR A 62 -12.12 -1.34 -0.34
N MET A 63 -11.09 -2.01 -0.87
CA MET A 63 -10.87 -3.43 -0.61
C MET A 63 -10.77 -3.72 0.90
N THR A 64 -10.13 -2.83 1.67
CA THR A 64 -9.99 -2.96 3.12
C THR A 64 -11.33 -2.89 3.83
N GLU A 65 -12.21 -1.97 3.42
CA GLU A 65 -13.55 -1.84 4.00
C GLU A 65 -14.38 -3.09 3.75
N MET A 66 -14.41 -3.55 2.50
CA MET A 66 -15.10 -4.78 2.13
C MET A 66 -14.58 -6.00 2.91
N LEU A 67 -13.27 -6.13 3.09
CA LEU A 67 -12.69 -7.22 3.86
C LEU A 67 -13.03 -7.10 5.34
N ARG A 68 -13.06 -5.89 5.91
CA ARG A 68 -13.50 -5.66 7.28
C ARG A 68 -14.93 -6.13 7.49
N GLU A 69 -15.87 -5.72 6.64
CA GLU A 69 -17.26 -6.16 6.73
C GLU A 69 -17.41 -7.70 6.65
N VAL A 70 -16.60 -8.36 5.81
CA VAL A 70 -16.59 -9.82 5.72
C VAL A 70 -16.09 -10.44 7.03
N LEU A 71 -15.01 -9.90 7.60
CA LEU A 71 -14.44 -10.40 8.84
C LEU A 71 -15.39 -10.18 10.03
N GLU A 72 -16.01 -9.01 10.16
CA GLU A 72 -16.97 -8.70 11.23
C GLU A 72 -18.19 -9.61 11.19
N ARG A 73 -18.70 -9.95 9.99
CA ARG A 73 -19.80 -10.92 9.86
C ARG A 73 -19.41 -12.33 10.27
N GLN A 74 -18.16 -12.74 10.01
CA GLN A 74 -17.67 -14.08 10.33
C GLN A 74 -17.21 -14.21 11.79
N PHE A 75 -16.79 -13.12 12.39
CA PHE A 75 -16.28 -13.04 13.76
C PHE A 75 -17.00 -11.89 14.50
N PRO A 76 -18.31 -12.05 14.79
CA PRO A 76 -19.05 -11.02 15.54
C PRO A 76 -18.46 -10.85 16.93
N GLU A 77 -18.58 -9.65 17.51
CA GLU A 77 -18.22 -9.44 18.90
C GLU A 77 -19.03 -10.39 19.80
N ALA A 78 -18.34 -11.10 20.69
CA ALA A 78 -19.02 -11.87 21.71
C ALA A 78 -19.83 -10.87 22.56
N THR A 79 -21.16 -10.98 22.50
CA THR A 79 -22.03 -10.23 23.40
C THR A 79 -21.68 -10.69 24.81
N ALA A 80 -21.02 -9.82 25.58
CA ALA A 80 -20.82 -10.03 27.00
C ALA A 80 -22.16 -9.94 27.74
#